data_AF-A0A821SLD9-F1
#
_entry.id   AF-A0A821SLD9-F1
#
_cell.length_a   1.000
_cell.length_b   1.000
_cell.length_c   1.000
_cell.angle_alpha   90.00
_cell.angle_beta   90.00
_cell.angle_gamma   90.00
#
_symmetry.space_group_name_H-M   'P 1'
#
loop_
_entity.id
_entity.type
_entity.pdbx_description
1 polymer ?
#
loop_
_entity_poly.entity_id
_entity_poly.type
_entity_poly.pdbx_seq_one_letter_code
_entity_poly.pdbx_strand_id
1 'polypeptide(L)' 'FLVIQECMQMSGWQTLMRTAILCSQAEYFIDQHQANRNAPLAEWDGDAREIAIIKYAEYAELDIAAIRQLYPRRDIRRF' A
#
# COMPACT_ATOMS: atom_id res chain seq x y z
N PHE A 1 -8.71 17.08 -22.65
CA PHE A 1 -9.38 15.89 -23.23
C PHE A 1 -8.37 14.78 -23.52
N LEU A 2 -7.71 14.25 -22.49
CA LEU A 2 -6.78 13.12 -22.59
C LEU A 2 -7.03 12.15 -21.41
N VAL A 3 -8.31 11.93 -21.08
CA VAL A 3 -8.74 11.06 -19.97
C VAL A 3 -9.27 9.71 -20.48
N ILE A 4 -9.03 9.38 -21.75
CA ILE A 4 -9.48 8.13 -22.37
C ILE A 4 -8.30 7.48 -23.09
N GLN A 5 -7.31 6.96 -22.34
CA GLN A 5 -6.32 6.10 -22.96
C GLN A 5 -5.65 5.12 -21.99
N GLU A 6 -6.42 4.51 -21.09
CA GLU A 6 -6.16 3.16 -20.60
C GLU A 6 -7.31 2.73 -19.69
N CYS A 7 -8.35 2.14 -20.27
CA CYS A 7 -9.08 1.09 -19.57
C CYS A 7 -8.11 -0.10 -19.44
N MET A 8 -7.08 0.05 -18.60
CA MET A 8 -6.10 -0.99 -18.32
C MET A 8 -6.91 -2.13 -17.69
N GLN A 9 -7.09 -3.22 -18.44
CA GLN A 9 -7.81 -4.39 -17.97
C GLN A 9 -6.96 -5.00 -16.84
N MET A 10 -7.21 -4.54 -15.62
CA MET A 10 -6.49 -4.98 -14.45
C MET A 10 -6.73 -6.47 -14.28
N SER A 11 -5.67 -7.24 -14.07
CA SER A 11 -5.86 -8.64 -13.71
C SER A 11 -6.60 -8.73 -12.38
N GLY A 12 -7.36 -9.81 -12.16
CA GLY A 12 -8.05 -10.03 -10.88
C GLY A 12 -7.08 -9.94 -9.69
N TRP A 13 -5.83 -10.34 -9.91
CA TRP A 13 -4.73 -10.19 -8.96
C TRP A 13 -4.42 -8.73 -8.60
N GLN A 14 -4.21 -7.87 -9.59
CA GLN A 14 -3.88 -6.47 -9.34
C GLN A 14 -5.03 -5.75 -8.62
N THR A 15 -6.28 -6.07 -8.98
CA THR A 15 -7.47 -5.55 -8.30
C THR A 15 -7.48 -5.97 -6.83
N LEU A 16 -7.29 -7.27 -6.56
CA LEU A 16 -7.22 -7.80 -5.19
C LEU A 16 -6.13 -7.12 -4.36
N MET A 17 -4.91 -6.98 -4.92
CA MET A 17 -3.79 -6.37 -4.22
C MET A 17 -4.02 -4.90 -3.91
N ARG A 18 -4.57 -4.12 -4.87
CA ARG A 18 -4.95 -2.72 -4.60
C ARG A 18 -5.98 -2.62 -3.49
N THR A 19 -7.02 -3.46 -3.50
CA THR A 19 -8.03 -3.47 -2.44
C THR A 19 -7.39 -3.79 -1.08
N ALA A 20 -6.55 -4.83 -1.01
CA ALA A 20 -5.90 -5.23 0.22
C ALA A 20 -4.99 -4.12 0.79
N ILE A 21 -4.22 -3.44 -0.07
CA ILE A 21 -3.34 -2.32 0.31
C ILE A 21 -4.13 -1.12 0.85
N LEU A 22 -5.25 -0.77 0.21
CA LEU A 22 -6.08 0.37 0.59
C LEU A 22 -6.85 0.12 1.89
N CYS A 23 -7.35 -1.10 2.08
CA CYS A 23 -8.10 -1.50 3.26
C CYS A 23 -7.20 -1.77 4.49
N SER A 24 -5.95 -2.16 4.30
CA SER A 24 -5.00 -2.45 5.38
C SER A 24 -4.63 -1.20 6.17
N GLN A 25 -4.86 -1.18 7.48
CA GLN A 25 -4.48 -0.09 8.38
C GLN A 25 -3.02 -0.10 8.81
N ALA A 26 -2.24 -1.12 8.39
CA ALA A 26 -0.82 -1.17 8.69
C ALA A 26 -0.07 0.06 8.16
N GLU A 27 0.71 0.69 9.03
CA GLU A 27 1.46 1.91 8.75
C GLU A 27 2.96 1.65 8.88
N TYR A 28 3.74 2.34 8.05
CA TYR A 28 5.20 2.22 8.09
C TYR A 28 5.70 2.93 9.34
N PHE A 29 6.51 2.25 10.15
CA PHE A 29 7.11 2.86 11.35
C PHE A 29 8.28 3.75 10.92
N ILE A 30 8.09 5.07 10.96
CA ILE A 30 9.05 6.06 10.41
C ILE A 30 10.29 6.24 11.32
N ASP A 31 10.31 5.66 12.52
CA ASP A 31 11.28 6.01 13.56
C ASP A 31 12.64 5.29 13.51
N GLN A 32 12.94 4.47 12.49
CA GLN A 32 14.25 3.81 12.43
C GLN A 32 14.97 4.01 11.08
N HIS A 33 15.92 4.95 11.13
CA HIS A 33 17.10 5.08 10.29
C HIS A 33 16.97 4.79 8.78
N GLN A 34 17.11 5.89 8.02
CA GLN A 34 17.47 5.99 6.59
C GLN A 34 18.77 5.25 6.18
N ALA A 35 19.24 4.23 6.93
CA ALA A 35 20.58 3.67 6.79
C ALA A 35 20.65 2.24 6.24
N ASN A 36 19.56 1.47 6.21
CA ASN A 36 19.63 0.08 5.72
C ASN A 36 18.74 -0.13 4.49
N ARG A 37 19.32 0.12 3.30
CA ARG A 37 18.69 -0.09 1.98
C ARG A 37 18.46 -1.56 1.62
N ASN A 38 18.62 -2.47 2.57
CA ASN A 38 18.36 -3.88 2.42
C ASN A 38 17.04 -4.14 3.14
N ALA A 39 15.95 -4.08 2.37
CA ALA A 39 14.57 -4.05 2.85
C ALA A 39 13.95 -5.46 3.05
N PRO A 40 14.24 -6.15 4.18
CA PRO A 40 13.26 -7.05 4.78
C PRO A 40 12.78 -6.62 6.18
N LEU A 41 13.38 -5.57 6.75
CA LEU A 41 13.21 -5.19 8.17
C LEU A 41 12.49 -3.86 8.37
N ALA A 42 11.77 -3.36 7.37
CA ALA A 42 10.81 -2.29 7.60
C ALA A 42 9.84 -2.72 8.70
N GLU A 43 9.88 -2.03 9.83
CA GLU A 43 8.92 -2.21 10.90
C GLU A 43 7.61 -1.58 10.45
N TRP A 44 6.55 -2.38 10.49
CA TRP A 44 5.19 -1.95 10.21
C TRP A 44 4.42 -2.02 11.51
N ASP A 45 3.67 -0.97 11.83
CA ASP A 45 2.73 -0.95 12.93
C ASP A 45 1.34 -1.39 12.43
N GLY A 46 0.63 -2.19 13.22
CA GLY A 46 -0.69 -2.75 12.86
C GLY A 46 -0.87 -4.23 13.18
N ASP A 47 -2.01 -4.79 12.74
CA ASP A 47 -2.29 -6.22 12.89
C ASP A 47 -1.29 -7.05 12.07
N ALA A 48 -0.74 -8.11 12.66
CA ALA A 48 0.17 -9.04 11.99
C ALA A 48 -0.37 -9.55 10.64
N ARG A 49 -1.69 -9.72 10.50
CA ARG A 49 -2.35 -10.14 9.24
C ARG A 49 -2.24 -9.06 8.16
N GLU A 50 -2.44 -7.81 8.55
CA GLU A 50 -2.34 -6.66 7.64
C GLU A 50 -0.88 -6.42 7.22
N ILE A 51 0.05 -6.55 8.17
CA ILE A 51 1.48 -6.46 7.92
C ILE A 51 1.92 -7.53 6.93
N ALA A 52 1.47 -8.78 7.09
CA ALA A 52 1.80 -9.86 6.16
C ALA A 52 1.34 -9.58 4.73
N ILE A 53 0.14 -9.02 4.56
CA ILE A 53 -0.39 -8.60 3.25
C ILE A 53 0.48 -7.51 2.64
N ILE A 54 0.86 -6.51 3.44
CA ILE A 54 1.68 -5.39 2.97
C ILE A 54 3.10 -5.85 2.60
N LYS A 55 3.75 -6.66 3.43
CA LYS A 55 5.07 -7.25 3.11
C LYS A 55 5.02 -8.12 1.85
N TYR A 56 3.93 -8.84 1.65
CA TYR A 56 3.72 -9.59 0.44
C TYR A 56 3.55 -8.68 -0.79
N ALA A 57 2.87 -7.54 -0.65
CA ALA A 57 2.78 -6.53 -1.70
C ALA A 57 4.15 -5.91 -2.03
N GLU A 58 4.98 -5.63 -1.02
CA GLU A 58 6.37 -5.16 -1.22
C GLU A 58 7.19 -6.20 -1.97
N TYR A 59 7.09 -7.48 -1.59
CA TYR A 59 7.75 -8.58 -2.27
C TYR A 59 7.31 -8.73 -3.73
N ALA A 60 6.04 -8.43 -4.02
CA ALA A 60 5.49 -8.39 -5.38
C ALA A 60 5.84 -7.08 -6.13
N GLU A 61 6.76 -6.28 -5.61
CA GLU A 61 7.25 -5.02 -6.20
C GLU A 61 6.17 -3.95 -6.39
N LEU A 62 5.14 -3.95 -5.54
CA LEU A 62 4.08 -2.94 -5.57
C LEU A 62 4.48 -1.71 -4.75
N ASP A 63 4.33 -0.52 -5.35
CA ASP A 63 4.51 0.74 -4.65
C ASP A 63 3.27 1.08 -3.80
N ILE A 64 3.31 0.62 -2.54
CA ILE A 64 2.24 0.83 -1.55
C ILE A 64 1.99 2.33 -1.30
N ALA A 65 3.05 3.14 -1.24
CA ALA A 65 2.94 4.57 -0.98
C ALA A 65 2.21 5.27 -2.13
N ALA A 66 2.61 5.00 -3.37
CA ALA A 66 1.94 5.53 -4.55
C ALA A 66 0.46 5.09 -4.62
N ILE A 67 0.17 3.82 -4.35
CA ILE A 67 -1.21 3.30 -4.36
C ILE A 67 -2.09 4.03 -3.33
N ARG A 68 -1.58 4.24 -2.11
CA ARG A 68 -2.32 4.95 -1.04
C ARG A 68 -2.46 6.45 -1.32
N GLN A 69 -1.47 7.08 -1.96
CA GLN A 69 -1.54 8.49 -2.36
C GLN A 69 -2.62 8.76 -3.42
N LEU A 70 -2.87 7.80 -4.32
CA LEU A 70 -3.94 7.90 -5.32
C LEU A 70 -5.34 7.90 -4.70
N TYR A 71 -5.51 7.24 -3.55
CA TYR A 71 -6.80 7.11 -2.86
C TYR A 71 -6.63 7.43 -1.37
N PRO A 72 -6.46 8.72 -1.02
CA PRO A 72 -6.23 9.12 0.36
C PRO A 72 -7.44 8.77 1.23
N ARG A 73 -7.17 8.23 2.42
CA ARG A 73 -8.21 7.95 3.41
C ARG A 73 -8.91 9.25 3.79
N ARG A 74 -10.22 9.31 3.58
CA ARG A 74 -11.04 10.40 4.11
C ARG A 74 -11.18 10.18 5.60
N ASP A 75 -10.84 11.19 6.39
CA ASP A 75 -11.09 11.18 7.83
C ASP A 75 -12.59 11.37 8.07
N ILE A 76 -13.30 10.27 8.29
CA ILE A 76 -14.77 10.25 8.48
C ILE A 76 -15.15 10.79 9.87
N ARG A 77 -14.19 11.09 10.74
CA ARG A 77 -14.43 11.58 12.11
C ARG A 77 -14.80 13.07 12.21
N ARG A 78 -14.98 13.76 11.09
CA ARG A 78 -15.34 15.20 11.03
C ARG A 78 -16.82 15.44 10.68
N PHE A 79 -17.73 14.65 11.24
CA PHE A 79 -19.17 14.93 11.21
C PHE A 79 -19.68 15.16 12.61
#